data_AF-A0A8I0FUJ4-F1
#
_entry.id   AF-A0A8I0FUJ4-F1
#
_cell.length_a   1.000
_cell.length_b   1.000
_cell.length_c   1.000
_cell.angle_alpha   90.00
_cell.angle_beta   90.00
_cell.angle_gamma   90.00
#
_symmetry.space_group_name_H-M   'P 1'
#
loop_
_entity.id
_entity.type
_entity.pdbx_description
1 polymer ?
#
loop_
_entity_poly.entity_id
_entity_poly.type
_entity_poly.pdbx_seq_one_letter_code
_entity_poly.pdbx_strand_id
1 'polypeptide(L)' 'MSAARDLPTSIGRPATHALHAAGITTLAQVSERSEAEVLALHGVGPKAVRLLREALSDRGLRFRPGD' A
#
# COMPACT_ATOMS: atom_id res chain seq x y z
N MET A 1 14.59 13.71 -7.25
CA MET A 1 14.08 12.81 -6.20
C MET A 1 13.40 11.64 -6.88
N SER A 2 14.08 10.51 -7.00
CA SER A 2 13.51 9.33 -7.68
C SER A 2 12.80 8.49 -6.62
N ALA A 3 11.47 8.60 -6.55
CA ALA A 3 10.62 7.67 -5.84
C ALA A 3 10.71 6.30 -6.56
N ALA A 4 11.76 5.56 -6.26
CA ALA A 4 11.91 4.18 -6.70
C ALA A 4 10.72 3.39 -6.16
N ARG A 5 10.13 2.54 -7.00
CA ARG A 5 9.02 1.66 -6.64
C ARG A 5 9.39 0.87 -5.39
N ASP A 6 8.80 1.22 -4.25
CA ASP A 6 9.24 0.76 -2.93
C ASP A 6 8.14 0.03 -2.16
N LEU A 7 7.17 -0.49 -2.89
CA LEU A 7 6.17 -1.41 -2.35
C LEU A 7 6.84 -2.72 -1.88
N PRO A 8 6.45 -3.27 -0.72
CA PRO A 8 7.04 -4.50 -0.22
C PRO A 8 6.73 -5.67 -1.16
N THR A 9 7.74 -6.43 -1.55
CA THR A 9 7.56 -7.65 -2.37
C THR A 9 6.73 -8.72 -1.66
N SER A 10 6.63 -8.65 -0.33
CA SER A 10 5.90 -9.57 0.54
C SER A 10 4.37 -9.46 0.46
N ILE A 11 3.81 -8.39 -0.11
CA ILE A 11 2.35 -8.21 -0.26
C ILE A 11 1.73 -9.16 -1.29
N GLY A 12 2.57 -9.83 -2.09
CA GLY A 12 2.15 -10.80 -3.11
C GLY A 12 1.81 -10.16 -4.44
N ARG A 13 1.82 -10.98 -5.49
CA ARG A 13 1.63 -10.55 -6.89
C ARG A 13 0.24 -9.91 -7.16
N PRO A 14 -0.88 -10.43 -6.63
CA PRO A 14 -2.20 -9.81 -6.82
C PRO A 14 -2.29 -8.40 -6.23
N ALA A 15 -1.85 -8.23 -4.98
CA ALA A 15 -1.88 -6.92 -4.32
C ALA A 15 -0.93 -5.91 -4.98
N THR A 16 0.27 -6.37 -5.38
CA THR A 16 1.21 -5.53 -6.14
C THR A 16 0.57 -5.04 -7.45
N HIS A 17 -0.05 -5.95 -8.20
CA HIS A 17 -0.71 -5.59 -9.46
C HIS A 17 -1.89 -4.63 -9.24
N ALA A 18 -2.71 -4.87 -8.22
CA ALA A 18 -3.84 -4.01 -7.87
C ALA A 18 -3.40 -2.58 -7.51
N LEU A 19 -2.35 -2.44 -6.70
CA LEU A 19 -1.77 -1.13 -6.37
C LEU A 19 -1.22 -0.42 -7.61
N HIS A 20 -0.46 -1.13 -8.44
CA HIS A 20 0.05 -0.59 -9.69
C HIS A 20 -1.06 -0.15 -10.65
N ALA A 21 -2.13 -0.94 -10.77
CA ALA A 21 -3.31 -0.60 -11.57
C ALA A 21 -4.04 0.63 -11.04
N ALA A 22 -3.99 0.87 -9.72
CA ALA A 22 -4.48 2.08 -9.07
C ALA A 22 -3.49 3.27 -9.12
N GLY A 23 -2.36 3.14 -9.83
CA GLY A 23 -1.32 4.18 -9.91
C GLY A 23 -0.48 4.32 -8.64
N ILE A 24 -0.64 3.42 -7.68
CA ILE A 24 0.09 3.38 -6.42
C ILE A 24 1.32 2.50 -6.62
N THR A 25 2.49 3.14 -6.65
CA THR A 25 3.77 2.47 -6.89
C THR A 25 4.75 2.65 -5.74
N THR A 26 4.37 3.42 -4.72
CA THR A 26 5.21 3.70 -3.55
C THR A 26 4.44 3.69 -2.24
N LEU A 27 5.16 3.46 -1.13
CA LEU A 27 4.63 3.56 0.22
C LEU A 27 4.17 4.98 0.58
N ALA A 28 4.80 6.02 0.03
CA ALA A 28 4.31 7.38 0.19
C ALA A 28 2.89 7.53 -0.40
N GLN A 29 2.65 7.04 -1.61
CA GLN A 29 1.32 7.03 -2.23
C GLN A 29 0.33 6.14 -1.48
N VAL A 30 0.78 5.03 -0.87
CA VAL A 30 -0.06 4.21 0.02
C VAL A 30 -0.50 5.02 1.25
N SER A 31 0.39 5.83 1.82
CA SER A 31 0.09 6.66 3.01
C SER A 31 -0.98 7.73 2.77
N GLU A 32 -1.16 8.14 1.51
CA GLU A 32 -2.21 9.08 1.09
C GLU A 32 -3.60 8.43 1.04
N ARG A 33 -3.68 7.11 1.14
CA ARG A 33 -4.93 6.33 1.11
C ARG A 33 -5.33 5.85 2.48
N SER A 34 -6.63 5.63 2.67
CA SER A 34 -7.12 4.92 3.85
C SER A 34 -6.96 3.41 3.67
N GLU A 35 -6.96 2.68 4.78
CA GLU A 35 -6.94 1.22 4.73
C GLU A 35 -8.14 0.64 3.99
N ALA A 36 -9.32 1.26 4.14
CA ALA A 36 -10.54 0.84 3.47
C ALA A 36 -10.42 1.04 1.94
N GLU A 37 -9.86 2.16 1.48
CA GLU A 37 -9.61 2.41 0.06
C GLU A 37 -8.65 1.36 -0.52
N VAL A 38 -7.59 1.03 0.21
CA VAL A 38 -6.60 0.04 -0.24
C VAL A 38 -7.18 -1.37 -0.22
N LEU A 39 -7.99 -1.72 0.78
CA LEU A 39 -8.68 -3.01 0.87
C LEU A 39 -9.77 -3.18 -0.20
N ALA A 40 -10.35 -2.09 -0.69
CA ALA A 40 -11.34 -2.11 -1.76
C ALA A 40 -10.74 -2.44 -3.14
N LEU A 41 -9.42 -2.38 -3.30
CA LEU A 41 -8.75 -2.73 -4.55
C LEU A 41 -8.82 -4.25 -4.81
N HIS A 42 -9.39 -4.63 -5.97
CA HIS A 42 -9.50 -6.04 -6.35
C HIS A 42 -8.13 -6.72 -6.44
N GLY A 43 -7.87 -7.66 -5.53
CA GLY A 43 -6.59 -8.37 -5.40
C GLY A 43 -5.79 -7.99 -4.16
N VAL A 44 -6.19 -6.95 -3.41
CA VAL A 44 -5.63 -6.61 -2.10
C VAL A 44 -6.44 -7.29 -1.01
N GLY A 45 -5.81 -8.18 -0.25
CA GLY A 45 -6.43 -8.84 0.91
C GLY A 45 -5.96 -8.26 2.25
N PRO A 46 -6.61 -8.63 3.38
CA PRO A 46 -6.24 -8.17 4.72
C PRO A 46 -4.76 -8.40 5.07
N LYS A 47 -4.16 -9.50 4.58
CA LYS A 47 -2.73 -9.77 4.75
C LYS A 47 -1.85 -8.70 4.08
N ALA A 48 -2.20 -8.26 2.88
CA ALA A 48 -1.45 -7.21 2.18
C ALA A 48 -1.56 -5.87 2.93
N VAL A 49 -2.75 -5.51 3.41
CA VAL A 49 -2.96 -4.30 4.21
C VAL A 49 -2.12 -4.32 5.49
N ARG A 50 -2.05 -5.47 6.19
CA ARG A 50 -1.18 -5.62 7.37
C ARG A 50 0.29 -5.38 7.04
N LEU A 51 0.79 -6.00 5.97
CA LEU A 51 2.19 -5.83 5.55
C LEU A 51 2.51 -4.40 5.07
N LEU A 52 1.56 -3.73 4.42
CA LEU A 52 1.68 -2.32 4.07
C LEU A 52 1.73 -1.44 5.33
N ARG A 53 0.90 -1.73 6.34
CA ARG A 53 0.96 -1.01 7.63
C ARG A 53 2.33 -1.14 8.29
N GLU A 54 2.87 -2.35 8.36
CA GLU A 54 4.19 -2.62 8.92
C GLU A 54 5.25 -1.81 8.16
N ALA A 55 5.27 -1.89 6.83
CA ALA A 55 6.23 -1.17 6.01
C ALA A 55 6.09 0.36 6.04
N LEU A 56 4.88 0.89 6.22
CA LEU A 56 4.64 2.31 6.48
C LEU A 56 5.22 2.71 7.83
N SER A 57 4.96 1.91 8.88
CA SER A 57 5.40 2.19 10.25
C SER A 57 6.92 2.19 10.37
N ASP A 58 7.60 1.28 9.68
CA ASP A 58 9.07 1.24 9.58
C ASP A 58 9.68 2.53 9.01
N ARG A 59 8.87 3.35 8.33
CA ARG A 59 9.26 4.64 7.74
C ARG A 59 8.65 5.85 8.45
N GLY A 60 7.99 5.64 9.59
CA GLY A 60 7.27 6.69 10.30
C GLY A 60 6.04 7.22 9.54
N LEU A 61 5.56 6.48 8.54
CA LEU A 61 4.33 6.77 7.80
C LEU A 61 3.16 5.99 8.39
N ARG A 62 1.95 6.40 8.03
CA ARG A 62 0.71 5.69 8.36
C ARG A 62 -0.27 5.84 7.22
N PHE A 63 -1.26 4.95 7.18
CA PHE A 63 -2.42 5.17 6.32
C PHE A 63 -3.11 6.48 6.70
N ARG A 64 -3.74 7.12 5.70
CA ARG A 64 -4.66 8.21 5.96
C ARG A 64 -5.77 7.68 6.88
N PRO A 65 -6.18 8.44 7.92
CA PRO A 65 -7.36 8.11 8.69
C PRO A 65 -8.55 7.87 7.75
N GLY A 66 -9.35 6.84 8.04
CA GLY A 66 -10.66 6.69 7.40
C GLY A 66 -11.63 7.69 8.00
N ASP A 67 -12.50 8.25 7.15
CA ASP A 67 -13.67 9.02 7.56
C ASP A 67 -14.83 8.09 7.96
#